data_AF-A0A644X6M1-F1
#
_entry.id   AF-A0A644X6M1-F1
#
_cell.length_a   1.000
_cell.length_b   1.000
_cell.length_c   1.000
_cell.angle_alpha   90.00
_cell.angle_beta   90.00
_cell.angle_gamma   90.00
#
_symmetry.space_group_name_H-M   'P 1'
#
loop_
_entity.id
_entity.type
_entity.pdbx_description
1 polymer ?
#
loop_
_entity_poly.entity_id
_entity_poly.type
_entity_poly.pdbx_seq_one_letter_code
_entity_poly.pdbx_strand_id
1 'polypeptide(L)'
;MRKSDLLLCEGMFTADMAETAFEKKHMTAEHAARIAKEAEVAQLGLLHYSPRYSDRELKYLLKDAKKVFGPTILTKDRMCFDIPLKS
;
A
#
# COMPACT_ATOMS: atom_id res chain seq x y z
N MET A 1 -5.35 -1.29 -15.00
CA MET A 1 -4.69 -2.04 -13.90
C MET A 1 -5.61 -3.07 -13.23
N ARG A 2 -6.74 -3.45 -13.84
CA ARG A 2 -7.62 -4.46 -13.23
C ARG A 2 -6.98 -5.85 -13.34
N LYS A 3 -7.15 -6.68 -12.31
CA LYS A 3 -6.71 -8.08 -12.23
C LYS A 3 -5.21 -8.29 -12.40
N SER A 4 -4.40 -7.30 -12.03
CA SER A 4 -2.93 -7.44 -11.99
C SER A 4 -2.48 -8.33 -10.83
N ASP A 5 -1.34 -9.01 -11.00
CA ASP A 5 -0.76 -9.86 -9.95
C ASP A 5 -0.19 -9.07 -8.77
N LEU A 6 0.43 -7.94 -9.06
CA LEU A 6 1.02 -7.07 -8.07
C LEU A 6 0.68 -5.61 -8.42
N LEU A 7 0.12 -4.90 -7.45
CA LEU A 7 0.03 -3.45 -7.47
C LEU A 7 1.02 -2.87 -6.47
N LEU A 8 1.96 -2.07 -6.97
CA LEU A 8 2.85 -1.25 -6.16
C LEU A 8 2.23 0.15 -6.07
N CYS A 9 1.84 0.58 -4.86
CA CYS A 9 1.11 1.83 -4.67
C CYS A 9 1.63 2.59 -3.44
N GLU A 10 1.60 3.92 -3.49
CA GLU A 10 2.02 4.70 -2.34
C GLU A 10 1.11 4.45 -1.12
N GLY A 11 1.70 4.38 0.06
CA GLY A 11 0.99 4.43 1.33
C GLY A 11 1.71 5.42 2.22
N MET A 12 1.60 6.71 1.89
CA MET A 12 2.40 7.76 2.53
C MET A 12 2.01 7.96 4.00
N PHE A 13 0.71 7.85 4.31
CA PHE A 13 0.14 8.16 5.62
C PHE A 13 -0.80 7.08 6.14
N THR A 14 -0.99 7.03 7.46
CA THR A 14 -2.05 6.26 8.13
C THR A 14 -3.44 6.86 7.86
N ALA A 15 -4.49 6.09 8.09
CA ALA A 15 -5.87 6.47 7.77
C ALA A 15 -6.35 7.71 8.55
N ASP A 16 -5.91 7.87 9.79
CA ASP A 16 -6.18 9.02 10.66
C ASP A 16 -5.55 10.33 10.17
N MET A 17 -4.65 10.27 9.20
CA MET A 17 -3.96 11.42 8.61
C MET A 17 -4.50 11.78 7.21
N ALA A 18 -5.74 11.40 6.89
CA ALA A 18 -6.34 11.61 5.56
C ALA A 18 -6.33 13.08 5.11
N GLU A 19 -6.57 14.03 6.02
CA GLU A 19 -6.51 15.47 5.72
C GLU A 19 -5.09 15.90 5.34
N THR A 20 -4.08 15.54 6.13
CA THR A 20 -2.67 15.81 5.81
C THR A 20 -2.25 15.15 4.49
N ALA A 21 -2.74 13.93 4.22
CA ALA A 21 -2.48 13.26 2.95
C ALA A 21 -3.02 14.08 1.78
N PHE A 22 -4.27 14.54 1.88
CA PHE A 22 -4.90 15.39 0.87
C PHE A 22 -4.18 16.72 0.67
N GLU A 23 -3.89 17.46 1.75
CA GLU A 23 -3.17 18.74 1.69
C GLU A 23 -1.80 18.60 1.02
N LYS A 24 -1.10 17.50 1.30
CA LYS A 24 0.21 17.19 0.73
C LYS A 24 0.13 16.47 -0.61
N LYS A 25 -1.07 16.27 -1.17
CA LYS A 25 -1.31 15.59 -2.45
C LYS A 25 -0.76 14.16 -2.51
N HIS A 26 -0.89 13.45 -1.41
CA HIS A 26 -0.56 12.03 -1.25
C HIS A 26 -1.78 11.21 -0.85
N MET A 27 -1.60 9.89 -0.78
CA MET A 27 -2.61 8.95 -0.31
C MET A 27 -2.31 8.35 1.07
N THR A 28 -3.37 7.92 1.75
CA THR A 28 -3.25 7.03 2.91
C THR A 28 -3.09 5.58 2.46
N ALA A 29 -2.58 4.73 3.35
CA ALA A 29 -2.53 3.29 3.13
C ALA A 29 -3.93 2.67 2.91
N GLU A 30 -4.99 3.27 3.48
CA GLU A 30 -6.38 2.86 3.25
C GLU A 30 -6.84 3.16 1.82
N HIS A 31 -6.47 4.32 1.26
CA HIS A 31 -6.77 4.66 -0.13
C HIS A 31 -6.11 3.67 -1.10
N ALA A 32 -4.84 3.33 -0.87
CA ALA A 32 -4.14 2.32 -1.68
C ALA A 32 -4.82 0.94 -1.62
N ALA A 33 -5.28 0.53 -0.43
CA ALA A 33 -6.00 -0.71 -0.24
C ALA A 33 -7.37 -0.72 -0.93
N ARG A 34 -8.09 0.40 -0.96
CA ARG A 34 -9.34 0.54 -1.73
C ARG A 34 -9.10 0.39 -3.23
N ILE A 35 -8.07 1.05 -3.77
CA ILE A 35 -7.69 0.91 -5.18
C ILE A 35 -7.37 -0.55 -5.52
N ALA A 36 -6.58 -1.24 -4.68
CA ALA A 36 -6.25 -2.65 -4.87
C ALA A 36 -7.50 -3.54 -4.89
N LYS A 37 -8.41 -3.34 -3.93
CA LYS A 37 -9.66 -4.09 -3.82
C LYS A 37 -10.56 -3.88 -5.03
N GLU A 38 -10.77 -2.63 -5.44
CA GLU A 38 -11.62 -2.27 -6.58
C GLU A 38 -11.04 -2.73 -7.92
N ALA A 39 -9.71 -2.77 -8.02
CA ALA A 39 -9.01 -3.26 -9.19
C ALA A 39 -8.91 -4.80 -9.23
N GLU A 40 -9.36 -5.52 -8.20
CA GLU A 40 -9.28 -6.99 -8.11
C GLU A 40 -7.85 -7.52 -8.30
N VAL A 41 -6.83 -6.81 -7.79
CA VAL A 41 -5.43 -7.28 -7.88
C VAL A 41 -5.18 -8.45 -6.94
N ALA A 42 -4.17 -9.28 -7.21
CA ALA A 42 -3.84 -10.40 -6.34
C ALA A 42 -3.09 -9.97 -5.08
N GLN A 43 -2.18 -8.99 -5.17
CA GLN A 43 -1.40 -8.48 -4.04
C GLN A 43 -1.14 -6.97 -4.14
N LEU A 44 -1.19 -6.28 -3.00
CA LEU A 44 -0.79 -4.88 -2.83
C LEU A 44 0.56 -4.81 -2.12
N GLY A 45 1.53 -4.14 -2.73
CA GLY A 45 2.74 -3.68 -2.06
C GLY A 45 2.66 -2.18 -1.79
N LEU A 46 2.61 -1.80 -0.51
CA LEU A 46 2.71 -0.40 -0.13
C LEU A 46 4.15 0.08 -0.28
N LEU A 47 4.38 1.28 -0.80
CA LEU A 47 5.70 1.93 -0.90
C LEU A 47 5.58 3.45 -0.66
N HIS A 48 6.71 4.18 -0.77
CA HIS A 48 6.77 5.65 -0.59
C HIS A 48 6.14 6.11 0.73
N TYR A 49 6.75 5.65 1.83
CA TYR A 49 6.30 5.98 3.19
C TYR A 49 6.76 7.36 3.60
N SER A 50 5.98 8.03 4.46
CA SER A 50 6.45 9.27 5.07
C SER A 50 7.67 9.00 5.96
N PRO A 51 8.76 9.79 5.85
CA PRO A 51 9.95 9.67 6.70
C PRO A 51 9.69 9.80 8.21
N ARG A 52 8.47 10.19 8.60
CA ARG A 52 8.06 10.29 10.00
C ARG A 52 7.89 8.94 10.69
N TYR A 53 7.63 7.89 9.92
CA TYR A 53 7.43 6.55 10.46
C TYR A 53 8.78 5.84 10.51
N SER A 54 9.19 5.40 11.69
CA SER A 54 10.26 4.41 11.81
C SER A 54 9.82 3.06 11.26
N ASP A 55 10.77 2.16 11.00
CA ASP A 55 10.48 0.78 10.56
C ASP A 55 9.49 0.05 11.50
N ARG A 56 9.56 0.34 12.81
CA ARG A 56 8.65 -0.23 13.82
C ARG A 56 7.22 0.30 13.67
N GLU A 57 7.07 1.52 13.16
CA GLU A 57 5.79 2.22 13.00
C GLU A 57 5.13 1.94 11.64
N LEU A 58 5.88 1.46 10.64
CA LEU A 58 5.32 1.07 9.34
C LEU A 58 4.20 0.02 9.46
N LYS A 59 4.20 -0.77 10.54
CA LYS A 59 3.12 -1.71 10.87
C LYS A 59 1.73 -1.05 11.00
N TYR A 60 1.66 0.26 11.30
CA TYR A 60 0.40 0.98 11.39
C TYR A 60 -0.22 1.20 10.00
N LEU A 61 0.60 1.54 9.01
CA LEU A 61 0.15 1.63 7.61
C LEU A 61 -0.31 0.27 7.10
N LEU A 62 0.45 -0.79 7.41
CA LEU A 62 0.07 -2.14 7.07
C LEU A 62 -1.26 -2.54 7.73
N LYS A 63 -1.46 -2.18 8.99
CA LYS A 63 -2.70 -2.46 9.73
C LYS A 63 -3.89 -1.77 9.04
N ASP A 64 -3.77 -0.51 8.65
CA ASP A 64 -4.85 0.22 7.99
C ASP A 64 -5.18 -0.36 6.63
N ALA A 65 -4.17 -0.62 5.79
CA ALA A 65 -4.41 -1.25 4.49
C ALA A 65 -5.05 -2.64 4.62
N LYS A 66 -4.59 -3.49 5.56
CA LYS A 66 -5.12 -4.84 5.78
C LYS A 66 -6.57 -4.87 6.29
N LYS A 67 -7.08 -3.79 6.91
CA LYS A 67 -8.51 -3.69 7.25
C LYS A 67 -9.39 -3.66 5.98
N VAL A 68 -8.87 -3.15 4.87
CA VAL A 68 -9.60 -3.02 3.59
C VAL A 68 -9.24 -4.13 2.61
N PHE A 69 -7.95 -4.45 2.49
CA PHE A 69 -7.42 -5.44 1.55
C PHE A 69 -6.34 -6.31 2.22
N GLY A 70 -6.74 -7.53 2.61
CA GLY A 70 -5.90 -8.48 3.36
C GLY A 70 -4.57 -8.86 2.68
N PRO A 71 -4.53 -9.11 1.35
CA PRO A 71 -3.30 -9.38 0.59
C PRO A 71 -2.39 -8.15 0.41
N THR A 72 -2.02 -7.50 1.52
CA THR A 72 -1.12 -6.35 1.54
C THR A 72 0.19 -6.68 2.22
N ILE A 73 1.29 -6.21 1.65
CA ILE A 73 2.65 -6.27 2.21
C ILE A 73 3.27 -4.87 2.31
N LEU A 74 4.21 -4.71 3.26
CA LEU A 74 5.14 -3.58 3.25
C LEU A 74 6.31 -3.95 2.34
N THR A 75 6.64 -3.06 1.41
CA THR A 75 7.86 -3.16 0.64
C THR A 75 9.02 -2.53 1.39
N LYS A 76 10.24 -2.80 0.93
CA LYS A 76 11.46 -2.23 1.47
C LYS A 76 12.46 -2.03 0.34
N ASP A 77 13.46 -1.21 0.61
CA ASP A 77 14.54 -0.97 -0.33
C ASP A 77 15.16 -2.30 -0.79
N ARG A 78 15.36 -2.40 -2.10
CA ARG A 78 15.95 -3.57 -2.78
C ARG A 78 15.12 -4.87 -2.64
N MET A 79 13.84 -4.78 -2.29
CA MET A 79 12.93 -5.93 -2.34
C MET A 79 12.72 -6.38 -3.79
N CYS A 80 12.83 -7.69 -4.04
CA CYS A 80 12.58 -8.30 -5.33
C CYS A 80 11.24 -9.05 -5.33
N PHE A 81 10.59 -9.09 -6.49
CA PHE A 81 9.35 -9.82 -6.73
C PHE A 81 9.53 -10.73 -7.94
N ASP A 82 9.20 -12.00 -7.77
CA ASP A 82 9.06 -12.93 -8.90
C ASP A 82 7.63 -12.84 -9.42
N ILE A 83 7.46 -12.45 -10.68
CA ILE A 83 6.16 -12.38 -11.36
C ILE A 83 6.14 -13.48 -12.44
N PRO A 84 5.67 -14.70 -12.11
CA PRO A 84 5.61 -15.79 -13.06
C PRO A 84 4.52 -15.53 -14.11
N LEU A 85 4.75 -15.98 -15.34
CA LEU A 85 3.73 -15.97 -16.39
C LEU A 85 2.64 -16.98 -16.02
N LYS A 86 1.38 -16.54 -16.02
CA LYS A 86 0.24 -17.45 -15.85
C LYS A 86 -0.09 -18.13 -17.17
N SER A 87 -0.22 -19.45 -17.12
CA SER A 87 -0.74 -20.32 -18.19
C SER A 87 -2.26 -20.27 -18.30
#